data_AF-A0A955DA33-F1
#
_entry.id   AF-A0A955DA33-F1
#
_cell.length_a   1.000
_cell.length_b   1.000
_cell.length_c   1.000
_cell.angle_alpha   90.00
_cell.angle_beta   90.00
_cell.angle_gamma   90.00
#
_symmetry.space_group_name_H-M   'P 1'
#
loop_
_entity.id
_entity.type
_entity.pdbx_description
1 polymer ?
#
loop_
_entity_poly.entity_id
_entity_poly.type
_entity_poly.pdbx_seq_one_letter_code
_entity_poly.pdbx_strand_id
1 'polypeptide(L)'
;MSRGDVRWTNPSVRRFAGNRDPVQAIVDRARDLTLRAMDEGWPGPPFDPSELAKWLNLDVIPCADIRDARIVPKPDLGLSIEFNPNRSRGRVRYSIAHEIAHSLFPDCAEAVRNRSDRDEQVGDEWQLEMLCNLAAAEILMPLGTLPDLGKRTLNIDELMDLRREFDVSTEALLLRYIRLTPQSCALIALSRQESGAYADRYRIDYAVPSSTWTEEIPSGSYSSDGGLVTECTAIGYTAKGTEPWPTLGSLHTECVGVPPYPGTTFPRVLALASGDSRVTTSSTITYLRGDAAEPRGSSPTIIAHVVNDTSGTWGAGFARQLARRYSEAQIDFRRWCASGQNHSLGQTHFFGDPLHLQIASMVAQRGFGPSKLPRVSYPALEKCLGTVRDSAVSAGASVQMPRIGCGQAGGNWEIVSEVIDNQLARKGVQVIVYDLP
;
A
#
# COMPACT_ATOMS: atom_id res chain seq x y z
N MET A 1 14.60 -10.11 7.32
CA MET A 1 15.08 -9.47 8.57
C MET A 1 14.09 -9.80 9.67
N SER A 2 14.54 -10.54 10.69
CA SER A 2 13.78 -10.76 11.92
C SER A 2 13.35 -9.41 12.51
N ARG A 3 12.08 -9.27 12.92
CA ARG A 3 11.53 -8.09 13.61
C ARG A 3 12.14 -8.00 15.02
N GLY A 4 13.41 -7.61 15.11
CA GLY A 4 13.90 -6.95 16.32
C GLY A 4 13.34 -5.54 16.36
N ASP A 5 12.80 -5.10 17.50
CA ASP A 5 12.33 -3.72 17.68
C ASP A 5 13.46 -2.74 17.34
N VAL A 6 13.34 -2.10 16.18
CA VAL A 6 14.29 -1.09 15.72
C VAL A 6 14.22 0.08 16.70
N ARG A 7 15.33 0.35 17.41
CA ARG A 7 15.43 1.54 18.26
C ARG A 7 15.64 2.78 17.39
N TRP A 8 14.59 3.58 17.25
CA TRP A 8 14.64 4.85 16.50
C TRP A 8 15.40 5.93 17.27
N THR A 9 16.53 6.36 16.73
CA THR A 9 17.40 7.38 17.35
C THR A 9 17.51 8.63 16.50
N ASN A 10 17.27 8.53 15.18
CA ASN A 10 17.47 9.62 14.26
C ASN A 10 16.58 10.84 14.59
N PRO A 11 17.14 12.06 14.73
CA PRO A 11 16.38 13.24 15.14
C PRO A 11 15.21 13.59 14.21
N SER A 12 15.41 13.51 12.89
CA SER A 12 14.37 13.78 11.88
C SER A 12 13.22 12.78 12.00
N VAL A 13 13.55 11.50 12.14
CA VAL A 13 12.57 10.43 12.32
C VAL A 13 11.77 10.60 13.60
N ARG A 14 12.43 10.88 14.72
CA ARG A 14 11.77 11.10 16.02
C ARG A 14 10.88 12.35 16.01
N ARG A 15 11.34 13.44 15.38
CA ARG A 15 10.55 14.66 15.22
C ARG A 15 9.31 14.44 14.36
N PHE A 16 9.43 13.68 13.28
CA PHE A 16 8.34 13.33 12.37
C PHE A 16 7.30 12.39 13.03
N ALA A 17 7.76 11.29 13.61
CA ALA A 17 6.88 10.25 14.13
C ALA A 17 6.29 10.60 15.51
N GLY A 18 7.02 11.37 16.33
CA GLY A 18 6.67 11.63 17.72
C GLY A 18 6.61 10.32 18.52
N ASN A 19 5.42 10.01 19.05
CA ASN A 19 5.16 8.79 19.82
C ASN A 19 4.60 7.63 18.97
N ARG A 20 4.40 7.82 17.66
CA ARG A 20 3.88 6.78 16.75
C ARG A 20 5.02 5.89 16.25
N ASP A 21 4.67 4.70 15.75
CA ASP A 21 5.61 3.88 14.97
C ASP A 21 6.02 4.65 13.69
N PRO A 22 7.33 4.95 13.49
CA PRO A 22 7.78 5.72 12.33
C PRO A 22 7.49 5.06 10.98
N VAL A 23 7.49 3.72 10.92
CA VAL A 23 7.19 2.98 9.68
C VAL A 23 5.72 3.19 9.30
N GLN A 24 4.79 2.95 10.23
CA GLN A 24 3.38 3.21 9.97
C GLN A 24 3.13 4.69 9.67
N ALA A 25 3.77 5.61 10.41
CA ALA A 25 3.58 7.04 10.24
C ALA A 25 4.01 7.55 8.85
N ILE A 26 5.13 7.07 8.30
CA ILE A 26 5.58 7.52 6.96
C ILE A 26 4.72 6.92 5.85
N VAL A 27 4.30 5.66 5.99
CA VAL A 27 3.43 4.99 5.03
C VAL A 27 2.07 5.69 4.98
N ASP A 28 1.48 5.99 6.14
CA ASP A 28 0.20 6.72 6.22
C ASP A 28 0.34 8.13 5.64
N ARG A 29 1.47 8.82 5.86
CA ARG A 29 1.71 10.16 5.32
C ARG A 29 1.85 10.14 3.79
N ALA A 30 2.59 9.18 3.24
CA ALA A 30 2.75 9.03 1.79
C ALA A 30 1.44 8.57 1.13
N ARG A 31 0.66 7.73 1.81
CA ARG A 31 -0.67 7.33 1.35
C ARG A 31 -1.64 8.50 1.33
N ASP A 32 -1.72 9.29 2.40
CA ASP A 32 -2.55 10.51 2.43
C ASP A 32 -2.16 11.49 1.30
N LEU A 33 -0.86 11.66 1.05
CA LEU A 33 -0.36 12.47 -0.06
C LEU A 33 -0.89 11.94 -1.42
N THR A 34 -0.66 10.66 -1.71
CA THR A 34 -1.04 10.07 -3.00
C THR A 34 -2.55 10.06 -3.21
N LEU A 35 -3.32 9.71 -2.17
CA LEU A 35 -4.78 9.75 -2.22
C LEU A 35 -5.32 11.16 -2.47
N ARG A 36 -4.77 12.20 -1.82
CA ARG A 36 -5.16 13.61 -2.08
C ARG A 36 -4.84 14.04 -3.50
N ALA A 37 -3.63 13.73 -3.97
CA ALA A 37 -3.23 14.06 -5.34
C ALA A 37 -4.13 13.37 -6.39
N MET A 38 -4.44 12.08 -6.20
CA MET A 38 -5.33 11.32 -7.10
C MET A 38 -6.76 11.88 -7.11
N ASP A 39 -7.27 12.28 -5.95
CA ASP A 39 -8.58 12.91 -5.79
C ASP A 39 -8.66 14.27 -6.49
N GLU A 40 -7.53 14.97 -6.60
CA GLU A 40 -7.37 16.21 -7.37
C GLU A 40 -6.96 15.99 -8.85
N GLY A 41 -6.93 14.73 -9.30
CA GLY A 41 -6.74 14.38 -10.72
C GLY A 41 -5.31 14.04 -11.13
N TRP A 42 -4.41 13.71 -10.20
CA TRP A 42 -3.09 13.18 -10.52
C TRP A 42 -3.22 11.83 -11.26
N PRO A 43 -2.79 11.75 -12.54
CA PRO A 43 -3.06 10.59 -13.38
C PRO A 43 -2.07 9.45 -13.14
N GLY A 44 -2.53 8.24 -13.41
CA GLY A 44 -1.72 7.03 -13.43
C GLY A 44 -2.60 5.78 -13.51
N PRO A 45 -1.98 4.59 -13.59
CA PRO A 45 -0.56 4.35 -13.83
C PRO A 45 -0.11 4.70 -15.28
N PRO A 46 1.18 5.01 -15.53
CA PRO A 46 2.24 5.18 -14.54
C PRO A 46 2.09 6.52 -13.79
N PHE A 47 2.23 6.49 -12.47
CA PHE A 47 2.17 7.69 -11.62
C PHE A 47 3.45 8.51 -11.79
N ASP A 48 3.38 9.73 -12.33
CA ASP A 48 4.56 10.57 -12.57
C ASP A 48 4.92 11.36 -11.30
N PRO A 49 6.07 11.06 -10.64
CA PRO A 49 6.49 11.81 -9.46
C PRO A 49 6.81 13.27 -9.78
N SER A 50 7.15 13.62 -11.02
CA SER A 50 7.41 15.01 -11.41
C SER A 50 6.12 15.83 -11.40
N GLU A 51 4.98 15.24 -11.79
CA GLU A 51 3.67 15.89 -11.70
C GLU A 51 3.22 16.03 -10.24
N LEU A 52 3.49 15.02 -9.40
CA LEU A 52 3.24 15.11 -7.96
C LEU A 52 4.10 16.21 -7.30
N ALA A 53 5.37 16.32 -7.68
CA ALA A 53 6.26 17.38 -7.21
C ALA A 53 5.71 18.77 -7.56
N LYS A 54 5.24 18.98 -8.80
CA LYS A 54 4.57 20.23 -9.20
C LYS A 54 3.32 20.50 -8.38
N TRP A 55 2.49 19.49 -8.12
CA TRP A 55 1.31 19.63 -7.25
C TRP A 55 1.68 20.04 -5.82
N LEU A 56 2.84 19.58 -5.32
CA LEU A 56 3.42 20.00 -4.05
C LEU A 56 4.16 21.35 -4.10
N ASN A 57 4.17 22.04 -5.25
CA ASN A 57 4.94 23.27 -5.48
C ASN A 57 6.46 23.08 -5.26
N LEU A 58 6.98 21.91 -5.62
CA LEU A 58 8.40 21.58 -5.63
C LEU A 58 8.94 21.74 -7.06
N ASP A 59 10.01 22.52 -7.22
CA ASP A 59 10.68 22.62 -8.52
C ASP A 59 11.47 21.33 -8.77
N VAL A 60 11.39 20.79 -9.99
CA VAL A 60 12.16 19.61 -10.41
C VAL A 60 13.17 20.03 -11.45
N ILE A 61 14.45 20.04 -11.08
CA ILE A 61 15.54 20.66 -11.84
C ILE A 61 16.55 19.57 -12.27
N PRO A 62 16.85 19.43 -13.57
CA PRO A 62 17.90 18.52 -14.02
C PRO A 62 19.29 19.07 -13.65
N CYS A 63 20.12 18.23 -13.02
CA CYS A 63 21.48 18.54 -12.59
C CYS A 63 22.38 17.32 -12.89
N ALA A 64 23.23 17.40 -13.92
CA ALA A 64 24.05 16.27 -14.36
C ALA A 64 25.22 15.96 -13.41
N ASP A 65 25.62 16.92 -12.58
CA ASP A 65 26.82 16.85 -11.73
C ASP A 65 26.59 16.11 -10.40
N ILE A 66 25.35 15.73 -10.10
CA ILE A 66 25.02 14.95 -8.89
C ILE A 66 24.84 13.48 -9.21
N ARG A 67 24.94 12.61 -8.21
CA ARG A 67 24.86 11.16 -8.43
C ARG A 67 23.48 10.70 -8.89
N ASP A 68 22.42 10.98 -8.14
CA ASP A 68 21.06 10.48 -8.42
C ASP A 68 20.02 11.61 -8.29
N ALA A 69 19.73 12.04 -7.07
CA ALA A 69 18.90 13.20 -6.78
C ALA A 69 19.25 13.75 -5.39
N ARG A 70 18.81 14.98 -5.12
CA ARG A 70 18.88 15.62 -3.80
C ARG A 70 17.76 16.64 -3.66
N ILE A 71 17.34 16.89 -2.43
CA ILE A 71 16.42 17.97 -2.08
C ILE A 71 17.20 19.17 -1.52
N VAL A 72 16.91 20.34 -2.07
CA VAL A 72 17.61 21.60 -1.81
C VAL A 72 16.61 22.65 -1.34
N PRO A 73 16.82 23.27 -0.16
CA PRO A 73 16.03 24.42 0.28
C PRO A 73 16.34 25.66 -0.54
N LYS A 74 15.29 26.43 -0.85
CA LYS A 74 15.37 27.70 -1.58
C LYS A 74 15.41 28.89 -0.61
N PRO A 75 15.92 30.06 -1.05
CA PRO A 75 15.94 31.28 -0.24
C PRO A 75 14.56 31.78 0.22
N ASP A 76 13.48 31.41 -0.48
CA ASP A 76 12.10 31.81 -0.22
C ASP A 76 11.34 30.83 0.70
N LEU A 77 12.06 29.97 1.44
CA LEU A 77 11.51 28.87 2.25
C LEU A 77 10.84 27.75 1.43
N GLY A 78 10.95 27.77 0.10
CA GLY A 78 10.55 26.68 -0.78
C GLY A 78 11.55 25.52 -0.81
N LEU A 79 11.19 24.43 -1.48
CA LEU A 79 12.06 23.28 -1.73
C LEU A 79 12.17 23.03 -3.23
N SER A 80 13.32 22.51 -3.66
CA SER A 80 13.58 22.04 -5.02
C SER A 80 14.22 20.67 -5.01
N ILE A 81 13.88 19.85 -5.99
CA ILE A 81 14.46 18.55 -6.25
C ILE A 81 15.42 18.71 -7.43
N GLU A 82 16.70 18.46 -7.19
CA GLU A 82 17.68 18.32 -8.26
C GLU A 82 17.87 16.83 -8.57
N PHE A 83 17.85 16.43 -9.84
CA PHE A 83 18.03 15.03 -10.25
C PHE A 83 19.01 14.89 -11.42
N ASN A 84 19.72 13.76 -11.47
CA ASN A 84 20.62 13.44 -12.58
C ASN A 84 19.84 12.86 -13.77
N PRO A 85 19.74 13.58 -14.91
CA PRO A 85 19.00 13.12 -16.07
C PRO A 85 19.69 11.98 -16.84
N ASN A 86 20.98 11.71 -16.57
CA ASN A 86 21.75 10.65 -17.23
C ASN A 86 21.49 9.26 -16.64
N ARG A 87 20.65 9.15 -15.60
CA ARG A 87 20.25 7.87 -15.03
C ARG A 87 19.16 7.21 -15.87
N SER A 88 18.99 5.90 -15.71
CA SER A 88 17.89 5.19 -16.37
C SER A 88 16.55 5.77 -15.94
N ARG A 89 15.55 5.73 -16.83
CA ARG A 89 14.21 6.28 -16.58
C ARG A 89 13.62 5.84 -15.23
N GLY A 90 13.68 4.54 -14.93
CA GLY A 90 13.22 4.01 -13.64
C GLY A 90 13.99 4.55 -12.44
N ARG A 91 15.32 4.76 -12.58
CA ARG A 91 16.15 5.36 -11.52
C ARG A 91 15.83 6.85 -11.32
N VAL A 92 15.60 7.61 -12.39
CA VAL A 92 15.16 9.01 -12.31
C VAL A 92 13.82 9.10 -11.57
N ARG A 93 12.82 8.35 -12.01
CA ARG A 93 11.49 8.30 -11.38
C ARG A 93 11.58 7.96 -9.89
N TYR A 94 12.32 6.90 -9.56
CA TYR A 94 12.54 6.53 -8.17
C TYR A 94 13.22 7.62 -7.35
N SER A 95 14.24 8.28 -7.90
CA SER A 95 15.00 9.29 -7.17
C SER A 95 14.13 10.52 -6.91
N ILE A 96 13.33 10.97 -7.88
CA ILE A 96 12.38 12.08 -7.65
C ILE A 96 11.34 11.70 -6.59
N ALA A 97 10.75 10.50 -6.66
CA ALA A 97 9.79 10.03 -5.64
C ALA A 97 10.43 9.94 -4.24
N HIS A 98 11.71 9.57 -4.16
CA HIS A 98 12.49 9.54 -2.92
C HIS A 98 12.74 10.94 -2.36
N GLU A 99 13.08 11.93 -3.18
CA GLU A 99 13.21 13.31 -2.71
C GLU A 99 11.87 13.91 -2.27
N ILE A 100 10.75 13.56 -2.95
CA ILE A 100 9.40 13.90 -2.45
C ILE A 100 9.18 13.30 -1.06
N ALA A 101 9.61 12.06 -0.83
CA ALA A 101 9.51 11.44 0.49
C ALA A 101 10.32 12.19 1.57
N HIS A 102 11.51 12.71 1.24
CA HIS A 102 12.25 13.57 2.17
C HIS A 102 11.47 14.83 2.55
N SER A 103 10.73 15.43 1.60
CA SER A 103 9.92 16.62 1.86
C SER A 103 8.78 16.38 2.88
N LEU A 104 8.44 15.12 3.19
CA LEU A 104 7.43 14.77 4.19
C LEU A 104 7.92 14.96 5.64
N PHE A 105 9.22 15.10 5.84
CA PHE A 105 9.81 15.31 7.16
C PHE A 105 9.86 16.81 7.49
N PRO A 106 9.47 17.22 8.71
CA PRO A 106 9.27 18.62 9.07
C PRO A 106 10.55 19.46 9.05
N ASP A 107 11.71 18.82 9.17
CA ASP A 107 13.03 19.44 9.23
C ASP A 107 13.75 19.40 7.86
N CYS A 108 13.06 19.01 6.79
CA CYS A 108 13.64 18.91 5.46
C CYS A 108 14.22 20.24 4.92
N ALA A 109 13.72 21.39 5.39
CA ALA A 109 14.21 22.70 4.97
C ALA A 109 15.43 23.19 5.77
N GLU A 110 15.85 22.48 6.82
CA GLU A 110 16.94 22.93 7.72
C GLU A 110 18.34 22.71 7.15
N ALA A 111 18.49 21.81 6.18
CA ALA A 111 19.76 21.53 5.50
C ALA A 111 19.53 20.92 4.11
N VAL A 112 20.53 21.02 3.24
CA VAL A 112 20.58 20.23 1.99
C VAL A 112 20.73 18.76 2.36
N ARG A 113 19.82 17.90 1.89
CA ARG A 113 19.92 16.45 2.09
C ARG A 113 20.37 15.80 0.81
N ASN A 114 21.53 15.14 0.86
CA ASN A 114 22.03 14.33 -0.23
C ASN A 114 21.60 12.88 -0.01
N ARG A 115 21.20 12.21 -1.09
CA ARG A 115 21.02 10.76 -1.06
C ARG A 115 22.37 10.07 -0.83
N SER A 116 22.57 9.50 0.37
CA SER A 116 23.77 8.74 0.73
C SER A 116 23.58 7.24 0.51
N ASP A 117 24.61 6.56 -0.03
CA ASP A 117 24.63 5.09 -0.08
C ASP A 117 24.76 4.50 1.34
N ARG A 118 24.35 3.23 1.51
CA ARG A 118 24.52 2.51 2.80
C ARG A 118 25.95 2.54 3.35
N ASP A 119 26.96 2.60 2.49
CA ASP A 119 28.37 2.61 2.86
C ASP A 119 28.89 4.02 3.24
N GLU A 120 28.12 5.08 2.95
CA GLU A 120 28.43 6.48 3.29
C GLU A 120 27.60 6.99 4.47
N GLN A 121 26.58 6.23 4.90
CA GLN A 121 25.69 6.59 6.00
C GLN A 121 26.41 6.52 7.35
N VAL A 122 26.44 7.65 8.07
CA VAL A 122 27.05 7.71 9.40
C VAL A 122 25.96 7.56 10.46
N GLY A 123 26.12 6.59 11.36
CA GLY A 123 25.24 6.44 12.52
C GLY A 123 23.82 5.97 12.16
N ASP A 124 22.81 6.81 12.36
CA ASP A 124 21.39 6.44 12.26
C ASP A 124 20.66 7.01 11.03
N GLU A 125 21.38 7.60 10.08
CA GLU A 125 20.82 8.12 8.81
C GLU A 125 20.07 7.07 8.00
N TRP A 126 20.49 5.80 8.10
CA TRP A 126 19.81 4.67 7.45
C TRP A 126 18.33 4.56 7.84
N GLN A 127 17.95 5.03 9.04
CA GLN A 127 16.57 5.03 9.51
C GLN A 127 15.70 5.96 8.66
N LEU A 128 16.19 7.17 8.38
CA LEU A 128 15.52 8.15 7.53
C LEU A 128 15.40 7.65 6.09
N GLU A 129 16.51 7.16 5.54
CA GLU A 129 16.59 6.61 4.18
C GLU A 129 15.64 5.43 3.96
N MET A 130 15.53 4.54 4.96
CA MET A 130 14.57 3.43 4.91
C MET A 130 13.13 3.93 4.84
N LEU A 131 12.76 4.92 5.65
CA LEU A 131 11.40 5.49 5.62
C LEU A 131 11.12 6.20 4.29
N CYS A 132 12.10 6.91 3.73
CA CYS A 132 11.96 7.55 2.41
C CYS A 132 11.77 6.52 1.29
N ASN A 133 12.46 5.39 1.34
CA ASN A 133 12.25 4.29 0.40
C ASN A 133 10.83 3.70 0.48
N LEU A 134 10.25 3.58 1.69
CA LEU A 134 8.87 3.12 1.86
C LEU A 134 7.86 4.11 1.28
N ALA A 135 8.03 5.39 1.54
CA ALA A 135 7.18 6.44 0.98
C ALA A 135 7.32 6.55 -0.55
N ALA A 136 8.54 6.44 -1.09
CA ALA A 136 8.76 6.44 -2.54
C ALA A 136 8.06 5.26 -3.23
N ALA A 137 8.06 4.08 -2.61
CA ALA A 137 7.34 2.92 -3.12
C ALA A 137 5.81 3.15 -3.12
N GLU A 138 5.28 3.79 -2.08
CA GLU A 138 3.86 4.20 -2.03
C GLU A 138 3.53 5.26 -3.09
N ILE A 139 4.43 6.21 -3.35
CA ILE A 139 4.25 7.24 -4.40
C ILE A 139 4.20 6.61 -5.79
N LEU A 140 5.08 5.65 -6.09
CA LEU A 140 5.17 5.04 -7.41
C LEU A 140 4.10 3.96 -7.64
N MET A 141 3.63 3.32 -6.58
CA MET A 141 2.57 2.30 -6.60
C MET A 141 1.58 2.57 -5.46
N PRO A 142 0.71 3.59 -5.60
CA PRO A 142 -0.24 3.97 -4.56
C PRO A 142 -1.18 2.83 -4.18
N LEU A 143 -1.59 2.81 -2.92
CA LEU A 143 -2.64 1.92 -2.43
C LEU A 143 -3.85 1.95 -3.37
N GLY A 144 -4.38 0.78 -3.71
CA GLY A 144 -5.64 0.65 -4.43
C GLY A 144 -5.52 0.60 -5.93
N THR A 145 -4.31 0.77 -6.45
CA THR A 145 -4.06 0.91 -7.90
C THR A 145 -3.67 -0.40 -8.56
N LEU A 146 -3.19 -1.38 -7.78
CA LEU A 146 -2.93 -2.73 -8.29
C LEU A 146 -4.24 -3.49 -8.49
N PRO A 147 -4.30 -4.46 -9.43
CA PRO A 147 -5.48 -5.29 -9.60
C PRO A 147 -5.86 -6.02 -8.31
N ASP A 148 -7.16 -6.34 -8.15
CA ASP A 148 -7.65 -7.09 -6.98
C ASP A 148 -7.00 -8.48 -6.88
N LEU A 149 -5.97 -8.56 -6.05
CA LEU A 149 -5.20 -9.78 -5.78
C LEU A 149 -5.97 -10.80 -4.94
N GLY A 150 -7.15 -10.43 -4.41
CA GLY A 150 -8.05 -11.34 -3.70
C GLY A 150 -8.83 -12.26 -4.63
N LYS A 151 -9.02 -11.88 -5.91
CA LYS A 151 -9.84 -12.63 -6.87
C LYS A 151 -9.04 -13.50 -7.83
N ARG A 152 -7.77 -13.16 -8.10
CA ARG A 152 -6.92 -13.90 -9.03
C ARG A 152 -5.48 -13.96 -8.55
N THR A 153 -4.85 -15.12 -8.73
CA THR A 153 -3.39 -15.24 -8.73
C THR A 153 -2.85 -14.53 -9.96
N LEU A 154 -1.82 -13.71 -9.80
CA LEU A 154 -1.07 -13.20 -10.94
C LEU A 154 0.16 -14.06 -11.15
N ASN A 155 0.36 -14.53 -12.38
CA ASN A 155 1.61 -15.18 -12.76
C ASN A 155 2.70 -14.14 -13.07
N ILE A 156 3.95 -14.56 -13.25
CA ILE A 156 5.07 -13.62 -13.46
C ILE A 156 4.91 -12.79 -14.75
N ASP A 157 4.23 -13.29 -15.78
CA ASP A 157 4.05 -12.54 -17.04
C ASP A 157 3.05 -11.39 -16.83
N GLU A 158 1.93 -11.66 -16.14
CA GLU A 158 0.97 -10.63 -15.76
C GLU A 158 1.60 -9.59 -14.83
N LEU A 159 2.50 -10.02 -13.92
CA LEU A 159 3.28 -9.11 -13.09
C LEU A 159 4.28 -8.29 -13.94
N MET A 160 4.89 -8.86 -14.98
CA MET A 160 5.74 -8.09 -15.89
C MET A 160 4.96 -7.07 -16.71
N ASP A 161 3.70 -7.37 -17.05
CA ASP A 161 2.78 -6.41 -17.69
C ASP A 161 2.47 -5.24 -16.75
N LEU A 162 2.10 -5.52 -15.49
CA LEU A 162 1.91 -4.49 -14.48
C LEU A 162 3.19 -3.68 -14.23
N ARG A 163 4.35 -4.33 -14.24
CA ARG A 163 5.65 -3.66 -14.08
C ARG A 163 5.87 -2.62 -15.17
N ARG A 164 5.42 -2.90 -16.40
CA ARG A 164 5.47 -1.96 -17.53
C ARG A 164 4.43 -0.86 -17.39
N GLU A 165 3.21 -1.20 -16.97
CA GLU A 165 2.12 -0.24 -16.75
C GLU A 165 2.48 0.81 -15.68
N PHE A 166 3.03 0.37 -14.55
CA PHE A 166 3.45 1.24 -13.45
C PHE A 166 4.80 1.95 -13.69
N ASP A 167 5.58 1.48 -14.66
CA ASP A 167 6.92 1.99 -14.99
C ASP A 167 7.86 2.02 -13.76
N VAL A 168 7.95 0.86 -13.09
CA VAL A 168 8.76 0.62 -11.88
C VAL A 168 9.78 -0.52 -12.10
N SER A 169 10.63 -0.79 -11.10
CA SER A 169 11.51 -1.97 -11.15
C SER A 169 10.73 -3.25 -10.83
N THR A 170 11.19 -4.37 -11.38
CA THR A 170 10.63 -5.69 -11.08
C THR A 170 10.65 -6.00 -9.58
N GLU A 171 11.78 -5.72 -8.92
CA GLU A 171 11.94 -5.92 -7.47
C GLU A 171 10.92 -5.12 -6.66
N ALA A 172 10.69 -3.85 -6.99
CA ALA A 172 9.71 -3.01 -6.30
C ALA A 172 8.29 -3.55 -6.46
N LEU A 173 7.89 -3.92 -7.69
CA LEU A 173 6.56 -4.48 -7.93
C LEU A 173 6.38 -5.80 -7.18
N LEU A 174 7.34 -6.73 -7.27
CA LEU A 174 7.22 -8.03 -6.62
C LEU A 174 7.19 -7.91 -5.09
N LEU A 175 7.96 -6.97 -4.51
CA LEU A 175 7.90 -6.65 -3.09
C LEU A 175 6.56 -6.03 -2.67
N ARG A 176 5.91 -5.27 -3.56
CA ARG A 176 4.55 -4.75 -3.32
C ARG A 176 3.53 -5.88 -3.42
N TYR A 177 3.61 -6.70 -4.46
CA TYR A 177 2.75 -7.87 -4.66
C TYR A 177 2.80 -8.82 -3.46
N ILE A 178 3.98 -9.22 -2.99
CA ILE A 178 4.11 -10.19 -1.90
C ILE A 178 3.54 -9.70 -0.56
N ARG A 179 3.51 -8.37 -0.36
CA ARG A 179 2.92 -7.76 0.84
C ARG A 179 1.39 -7.69 0.77
N LEU A 180 0.84 -7.63 -0.44
CA LEU A 180 -0.60 -7.45 -0.69
C LEU A 180 -1.31 -8.76 -1.01
N THR A 181 -0.62 -9.75 -1.59
CA THR A 181 -1.25 -11.01 -1.96
C THR A 181 -1.73 -11.76 -0.71
N PRO A 182 -2.98 -12.28 -0.72
CA PRO A 182 -3.47 -13.16 0.34
C PRO A 182 -2.98 -14.60 0.19
N GLN A 183 -2.20 -14.89 -0.86
CA GLN A 183 -1.73 -16.23 -1.18
C GLN A 183 -0.49 -16.58 -0.38
N SER A 184 -0.39 -17.87 0.00
CA SER A 184 0.82 -18.41 0.61
C SER A 184 1.93 -18.55 -0.44
N CYS A 185 2.70 -17.48 -0.60
CA CYS A 185 3.89 -17.46 -1.42
C CYS A 185 5.02 -16.68 -0.75
N ALA A 186 6.21 -16.76 -1.32
CA ALA A 186 7.38 -15.99 -0.93
C ALA A 186 8.14 -15.46 -2.13
N LEU A 187 8.67 -14.24 -2.02
CA LEU A 187 9.64 -13.68 -2.95
C LEU A 187 11.04 -14.02 -2.47
N ILE A 188 11.85 -14.65 -3.31
CA ILE A 188 13.22 -15.05 -3.01
C ILE A 188 14.14 -14.33 -4.00
N ALA A 189 15.10 -13.56 -3.49
CA ALA A 189 16.10 -12.87 -4.30
C ALA A 189 17.42 -13.65 -4.28
N LEU A 190 17.94 -13.96 -5.46
CA LEU A 190 19.14 -14.77 -5.63
C LEU A 190 20.20 -14.07 -6.50
N SER A 191 21.46 -14.32 -6.18
CA SER A 191 22.62 -13.85 -6.97
C SER A 191 23.58 -15.00 -7.29
N ARG A 192 24.04 -15.08 -8.53
CA ARG A 192 25.05 -16.06 -8.95
C ARG A 192 26.40 -15.70 -8.38
N GLN A 193 27.08 -16.64 -7.74
CA GLN A 193 28.44 -16.44 -7.24
C GLN A 193 29.45 -16.58 -8.39
N GLU A 194 30.32 -15.58 -8.56
CA GLU A 194 31.29 -15.53 -9.66
C GLU A 194 32.62 -16.23 -9.35
N SER A 195 32.94 -16.46 -8.07
CA SER A 195 34.22 -17.03 -7.65
C SER A 195 34.12 -17.84 -6.36
N GLY A 196 35.16 -18.63 -6.08
CA GLY A 196 35.27 -19.47 -4.89
C GLY A 196 34.62 -20.85 -5.04
N ALA A 197 34.52 -21.58 -3.93
CA ALA A 197 34.03 -22.97 -3.90
C ALA A 197 32.56 -23.15 -4.33
N TYR A 198 31.82 -22.05 -4.42
CA TYR A 198 30.41 -22.02 -4.81
C TYR A 198 30.17 -21.28 -6.14
N ALA A 199 31.22 -21.10 -6.96
CA ALA A 199 31.10 -20.50 -8.28
C ALA A 199 29.97 -21.16 -9.07
N ASP A 200 29.24 -20.34 -9.83
CA ASP A 200 28.08 -20.71 -10.65
C ASP A 200 26.82 -21.13 -9.89
N ARG A 201 26.85 -21.18 -8.56
CA ARG A 201 25.67 -21.43 -7.74
C ARG A 201 24.95 -20.13 -7.41
N TYR A 202 23.63 -20.20 -7.27
CA TYR A 202 22.80 -19.08 -6.86
C TYR A 202 22.64 -19.07 -5.35
N ARG A 203 23.09 -17.99 -4.71
CA ARG A 203 22.93 -17.75 -3.28
C ARG A 203 21.64 -16.96 -3.05
N ILE A 204 20.85 -17.36 -2.06
CA ILE A 204 19.70 -16.60 -1.58
C ILE A 204 20.22 -15.38 -0.81
N ASP A 205 20.07 -14.19 -1.37
CA ASP A 205 20.48 -12.95 -0.71
C ASP A 205 19.48 -12.58 0.39
N TYR A 206 18.19 -12.65 0.08
CA TYR A 206 17.11 -12.46 1.02
C TYR A 206 15.82 -13.12 0.52
N ALA A 207 14.88 -13.33 1.45
CA ALA A 207 13.53 -13.73 1.13
C ALA A 207 12.51 -12.86 1.88
N VAL A 208 11.37 -12.61 1.24
CA VAL A 208 10.23 -11.89 1.81
C VAL A 208 9.00 -12.78 1.68
N PRO A 209 8.51 -13.36 2.78
CA PRO A 209 7.28 -14.15 2.76
C PRO A 209 6.04 -13.26 2.69
N SER A 210 4.97 -13.78 2.08
CA SER A 210 3.61 -13.26 2.26
C SER A 210 3.16 -13.41 3.72
N SER A 211 2.09 -12.72 4.11
CA SER A 211 1.53 -12.83 5.46
C SER A 211 1.00 -14.22 5.82
N THR A 212 0.73 -15.06 4.83
CA THR A 212 0.17 -16.41 4.97
C THR A 212 1.22 -17.52 4.90
N TRP A 213 2.45 -17.20 4.48
CA TRP A 213 3.56 -18.15 4.41
C TRP A 213 4.17 -18.38 5.79
N THR A 214 4.30 -19.65 6.19
CA THR A 214 4.74 -20.04 7.55
C THR A 214 6.13 -20.67 7.61
N GLU A 215 6.66 -21.16 6.49
CA GLU A 215 7.95 -21.85 6.47
C GLU A 215 9.13 -20.86 6.45
N GLU A 216 10.24 -21.23 7.08
CA GLU A 216 11.43 -20.38 7.10
C GLU A 216 12.23 -20.54 5.82
N ILE A 217 12.61 -19.42 5.18
CA ILE A 217 13.47 -19.43 4.00
C ILE A 217 14.88 -18.95 4.40
N PRO A 218 15.87 -19.85 4.50
CA PRO A 218 17.18 -19.52 5.03
C PRO A 218 17.97 -18.63 4.07
N SER A 219 18.15 -17.36 4.44
CA SER A 219 19.04 -16.44 3.70
C SER A 219 20.50 -16.89 3.82
N GLY A 220 21.29 -16.71 2.76
CA GLY A 220 22.67 -17.18 2.66
C GLY A 220 22.83 -18.64 2.22
N SER A 221 21.74 -19.40 2.14
CA SER A 221 21.74 -20.73 1.52
C SER A 221 21.80 -20.65 0.00
N TYR A 222 21.89 -21.80 -0.67
CA TYR A 222 22.03 -21.91 -2.13
C TYR A 222 20.84 -22.64 -2.73
N SER A 223 20.48 -22.28 -3.96
CA SER A 223 19.50 -23.04 -4.75
C SER A 223 19.98 -24.47 -5.03
N SER A 224 19.07 -25.31 -5.50
CA SER A 224 19.41 -26.59 -6.13
C SER A 224 20.30 -26.37 -7.35
N ASP A 225 21.20 -27.32 -7.61
CA ASP A 225 22.06 -27.28 -8.79
C ASP A 225 21.21 -27.58 -10.04
N GLY A 226 21.28 -26.71 -11.05
CA GLY A 226 20.51 -26.86 -12.29
C GLY A 226 19.01 -26.55 -12.20
N GLY A 227 18.56 -25.81 -11.18
CA GLY A 227 17.17 -25.38 -11.02
C GLY A 227 16.73 -24.26 -11.97
N LEU A 228 15.45 -23.90 -11.93
CA LEU A 228 14.80 -22.90 -12.80
C LEU A 228 15.50 -21.54 -12.78
N VAL A 229 16.09 -21.18 -11.63
CA VAL A 229 16.87 -19.93 -11.48
C VAL A 229 18.04 -19.85 -12.46
N THR A 230 18.59 -20.99 -12.90
CA THR A 230 19.72 -21.02 -13.83
C THR A 230 19.34 -20.66 -15.28
N GLU A 231 18.05 -20.77 -15.63
CA GLU A 231 17.53 -20.42 -16.96
C GLU A 231 17.40 -18.91 -17.16
N CYS A 232 17.33 -18.13 -16.07
CA CYS A 232 17.22 -16.67 -16.08
C CYS A 232 18.58 -15.99 -16.39
N THR A 233 19.13 -16.31 -17.56
CA THR A 233 20.49 -15.92 -18.00
C THR A 233 20.64 -14.47 -18.43
N ALA A 234 19.54 -13.74 -18.63
CA ALA A 234 19.53 -12.32 -18.97
C ALA A 234 18.39 -11.57 -18.27
N ILE A 235 18.50 -10.23 -18.23
CA ILE A 235 17.45 -9.36 -17.66
C ILE A 235 16.14 -9.56 -18.44
N GLY A 236 15.06 -9.83 -17.70
CA GLY A 236 13.73 -10.06 -18.25
C GLY A 236 13.46 -11.49 -18.70
N TYR A 237 14.44 -12.40 -18.69
CA TYR A 237 14.19 -13.82 -18.95
C TYR A 237 13.39 -14.41 -17.80
N THR A 238 12.37 -15.20 -18.11
CA THR A 238 11.52 -15.88 -17.13
C THR A 238 11.66 -17.38 -17.23
N ALA A 239 11.55 -18.08 -16.11
CA ALA A 239 11.46 -19.53 -16.05
C ALA A 239 10.38 -19.94 -15.06
N LYS A 240 9.63 -21.00 -15.35
CA LYS A 240 8.48 -21.41 -14.54
C LYS A 240 8.42 -22.93 -14.44
N GLY A 241 8.10 -23.44 -13.27
CA GLY A 241 7.95 -24.87 -13.09
C GLY A 241 7.83 -25.25 -11.63
N THR A 242 7.73 -26.55 -11.38
CA THR A 242 7.73 -27.10 -10.03
C THR A 242 9.07 -27.76 -9.79
N GLU A 243 9.79 -27.31 -8.76
CA GLU A 243 11.12 -27.81 -8.43
C GLU A 243 11.30 -28.05 -6.93
N PRO A 244 12.18 -28.98 -6.53
CA PRO A 244 12.51 -29.17 -5.13
C PRO A 244 13.39 -28.02 -4.62
N TRP A 245 12.91 -27.33 -3.60
CA TRP A 245 13.66 -26.35 -2.82
C TRP A 245 14.29 -27.00 -1.58
N PRO A 246 15.55 -26.67 -1.27
CA PRO A 246 16.18 -27.13 -0.03
C PRO A 246 15.31 -26.75 1.17
N THR A 247 15.07 -27.70 2.06
CA THR A 247 14.26 -27.55 3.31
C THR A 247 12.78 -27.20 3.16
N LEU A 248 12.30 -26.81 1.98
CA LEU A 248 10.91 -26.38 1.72
C LEU A 248 10.10 -27.39 0.87
N GLY A 249 10.74 -28.44 0.39
CA GLY A 249 10.08 -29.45 -0.44
C GLY A 249 9.82 -28.95 -1.87
N SER A 250 8.81 -29.52 -2.54
CA SER A 250 8.50 -29.18 -3.93
C SER A 250 7.63 -27.93 -4.00
N LEU A 251 8.12 -26.87 -4.65
CA LEU A 251 7.39 -25.61 -4.80
C LEU A 251 7.18 -25.28 -6.27
N HIS A 252 6.01 -24.73 -6.60
CA HIS A 252 5.84 -24.05 -7.87
C HIS A 252 6.57 -22.70 -7.81
N THR A 253 7.44 -22.46 -8.78
CA THR A 253 8.36 -21.33 -8.80
C THR A 253 8.27 -20.62 -10.14
N GLU A 254 8.06 -19.30 -10.10
CA GLU A 254 8.16 -18.44 -11.27
C GLU A 254 9.30 -17.42 -11.07
N CYS A 255 10.30 -17.49 -11.93
CA CYS A 255 11.53 -16.71 -11.86
C CYS A 255 11.55 -15.61 -12.91
N VAL A 256 12.25 -14.52 -12.61
CA VAL A 256 12.60 -13.49 -13.58
C VAL A 256 14.01 -12.95 -13.32
N GLY A 257 14.80 -12.82 -14.39
CA GLY A 257 16.11 -12.18 -14.36
C GLY A 257 15.99 -10.66 -14.18
N VAL A 258 16.74 -10.09 -13.24
CA VAL A 258 16.79 -8.66 -12.94
C VAL A 258 18.22 -8.14 -12.96
N PRO A 259 18.45 -6.81 -13.02
CA PRO A 259 19.79 -6.26 -13.12
C PRO A 259 20.76 -6.77 -12.04
N PRO A 260 22.06 -6.95 -12.39
CA PRO A 260 23.11 -7.33 -11.45
C PRO A 260 23.25 -6.30 -10.31
N TYR A 261 23.93 -6.70 -9.24
CA TYR A 261 24.45 -5.72 -8.28
C TYR A 261 25.54 -4.86 -8.94
N PRO A 262 25.78 -3.64 -8.44
CA PRO A 262 26.94 -2.86 -8.85
C PRO A 262 28.23 -3.68 -8.73
N GLY A 263 29.01 -3.74 -9.81
CA GLY A 263 30.28 -4.47 -9.84
C GLY A 263 30.19 -5.96 -10.14
N THR A 264 28.99 -6.54 -10.29
CA THR A 264 28.81 -7.94 -10.74
C THR A 264 28.35 -8.01 -12.18
N THR A 265 28.64 -9.12 -12.86
CA THR A 265 28.38 -9.28 -14.30
C THR A 265 27.05 -9.98 -14.56
N PHE A 266 26.72 -10.99 -13.77
CA PHE A 266 25.55 -11.84 -14.01
C PHE A 266 24.26 -11.27 -13.43
N PRO A 267 23.12 -11.45 -14.12
CA PRO A 267 21.83 -11.01 -13.61
C PRO A 267 21.51 -11.69 -12.27
N ARG A 268 20.80 -10.95 -11.43
CA ARG A 268 20.14 -11.54 -10.25
C ARG A 268 18.84 -12.19 -10.70
N VAL A 269 18.29 -13.05 -9.85
CA VAL A 269 17.00 -13.71 -10.11
C VAL A 269 16.06 -13.40 -8.97
N LEU A 270 14.84 -13.00 -9.30
CA LEU A 270 13.74 -12.94 -8.35
C LEU A 270 12.81 -14.11 -8.63
N ALA A 271 12.59 -14.94 -7.63
CA ALA A 271 11.73 -16.13 -7.70
C ALA A 271 10.51 -15.93 -6.81
N LEU A 272 9.31 -16.07 -7.38
CA LEU A 272 8.07 -16.23 -6.64
C LEU A 272 7.85 -17.71 -6.42
N ALA A 273 7.95 -18.16 -5.17
CA ALA A 273 7.73 -19.54 -4.78
C ALA A 273 6.37 -19.68 -4.07
N SER A 274 5.59 -20.68 -4.45
CA SER A 274 4.30 -21.03 -3.85
C SER A 274 4.23 -22.54 -3.63
N GLY A 275 3.81 -22.96 -2.43
CA GLY A 275 3.66 -24.38 -2.08
C GLY A 275 2.27 -24.93 -2.40
N ASP A 276 2.18 -26.26 -2.58
CA ASP A 276 0.90 -26.96 -2.61
C ASP A 276 0.35 -27.10 -1.17
N SER A 277 -0.70 -26.34 -0.84
CA SER A 277 -1.46 -26.36 0.45
C SER A 277 -0.80 -25.59 1.61
N ARG A 278 -1.47 -24.84 2.47
CA ARG A 278 -2.89 -24.59 2.77
C ARG A 278 -3.09 -23.08 2.83
N VAL A 279 -4.21 -22.58 2.32
CA VAL A 279 -4.67 -21.22 2.61
C VAL A 279 -4.86 -21.11 4.12
N THR A 280 -3.88 -20.55 4.83
CA THR A 280 -4.14 -19.98 6.14
C THR A 280 -5.01 -18.78 5.90
N THR A 281 -6.25 -18.81 6.41
CA THR A 281 -7.21 -17.72 6.27
C THR A 281 -6.69 -16.50 7.02
N SER A 282 -5.87 -15.68 6.36
CA SER A 282 -5.88 -14.25 6.64
C SER A 282 -7.32 -13.79 6.45
N SER A 283 -7.88 -13.05 7.40
CA SER A 283 -9.20 -12.43 7.26
C SER A 283 -9.19 -11.58 6.00
N THR A 284 -9.82 -12.07 4.92
CA THR A 284 -10.00 -11.39 3.65
C THR A 284 -11.43 -10.86 3.57
N ILE A 285 -11.68 -9.90 2.68
CA ILE A 285 -13.04 -9.39 2.44
C ILE A 285 -13.89 -10.52 1.85
N THR A 286 -14.98 -10.87 2.55
CA THR A 286 -15.96 -11.85 2.06
C THR A 286 -17.02 -11.15 1.21
N TYR A 287 -17.19 -11.57 -0.04
CA TYR A 287 -18.23 -11.04 -0.93
C TYR A 287 -19.46 -11.95 -0.93
N LEU A 288 -20.63 -11.41 -0.60
CA LEU A 288 -21.90 -12.15 -0.57
C LEU A 288 -22.96 -11.44 -1.42
N ARG A 289 -23.96 -12.20 -1.90
CA ARG A 289 -25.18 -11.61 -2.47
C ARG A 289 -26.25 -11.42 -1.39
N GLY A 290 -26.83 -10.23 -1.31
CA GLY A 290 -27.84 -9.90 -0.30
C GLY A 290 -27.99 -8.40 -0.05
N ASP A 291 -28.76 -8.06 0.99
CA ASP A 291 -28.93 -6.69 1.46
C ASP A 291 -28.04 -6.43 2.69
N ALA A 292 -27.06 -5.53 2.55
CA ALA A 292 -26.19 -5.10 3.67
C ALA A 292 -26.95 -4.39 4.80
N ALA A 293 -28.20 -3.96 4.58
CA ALA A 293 -29.06 -3.40 5.63
C ALA A 293 -29.65 -4.49 6.54
N GLU A 294 -29.43 -5.77 6.24
CA GLU A 294 -29.92 -6.92 7.01
C GLU A 294 -28.75 -7.76 7.53
N PRO A 295 -28.25 -7.50 8.75
CA PRO A 295 -27.25 -8.35 9.40
C PRO A 295 -27.72 -9.80 9.46
N ARG A 296 -26.82 -10.72 9.13
CA ARG A 296 -27.06 -12.16 9.19
C ARG A 296 -26.21 -12.76 10.31
N GLY A 297 -26.81 -13.59 11.14
CA GLY A 297 -26.13 -14.24 12.26
C GLY A 297 -26.35 -13.54 13.61
N SER A 298 -25.65 -14.02 14.63
CA SER A 298 -25.83 -13.61 16.03
C SER A 298 -24.64 -12.85 16.62
N SER A 299 -23.59 -12.61 15.84
CA SER A 299 -22.42 -11.84 16.27
C SER A 299 -22.71 -10.33 16.22
N PRO A 300 -22.09 -9.54 17.12
CA PRO A 300 -22.14 -8.08 17.02
C PRO A 300 -21.74 -7.62 15.62
N THR A 301 -22.49 -6.68 15.04
CA THR A 301 -22.30 -6.26 13.66
C THR A 301 -22.34 -4.73 13.53
N ILE A 302 -21.42 -4.18 12.74
CA ILE A 302 -21.43 -2.78 12.32
C ILE A 302 -21.81 -2.71 10.84
N ILE A 303 -22.92 -2.03 10.53
CA ILE A 303 -23.27 -1.66 9.16
C ILE A 303 -22.58 -0.35 8.83
N ALA A 304 -21.57 -0.39 7.96
CA ALA A 304 -20.85 0.79 7.52
C ALA A 304 -21.42 1.34 6.20
N HIS A 305 -21.63 2.65 6.13
CA HIS A 305 -22.02 3.33 4.90
C HIS A 305 -21.40 4.72 4.78
N VAL A 306 -21.33 5.23 3.55
CA VAL A 306 -20.79 6.56 3.25
C VAL A 306 -21.92 7.58 3.14
N VAL A 307 -21.74 8.70 3.84
CA VAL A 307 -22.59 9.90 3.77
C VAL A 307 -21.76 11.10 3.32
N ASN A 308 -22.44 12.15 2.86
CA ASN A 308 -21.76 13.39 2.46
C ASN A 308 -21.63 14.37 3.63
N ASP A 309 -20.75 15.35 3.46
CA ASP A 309 -20.40 16.40 4.42
C ASP A 309 -21.35 17.60 4.43
N THR A 310 -22.44 17.59 3.65
CA THR A 310 -23.35 18.76 3.52
C THR A 310 -24.79 18.50 3.98
N SER A 311 -25.26 17.26 3.88
CA SER A 311 -26.65 16.88 4.17
C SER A 311 -26.74 16.11 5.49
N GLY A 312 -27.58 16.59 6.40
CA GLY A 312 -27.99 15.83 7.60
C GLY A 312 -29.06 14.76 7.33
N THR A 313 -29.37 14.47 6.06
CA THR A 313 -30.40 13.49 5.67
C THR A 313 -29.85 12.45 4.69
N TRP A 314 -30.17 11.19 4.96
CA TRP A 314 -29.89 10.03 4.11
C TRP A 314 -30.93 9.93 2.98
N GLY A 315 -30.79 10.79 1.98
CA GLY A 315 -31.80 10.99 0.93
C GLY A 315 -31.74 10.02 -0.27
N ALA A 316 -30.63 9.28 -0.46
CA ALA A 316 -30.42 8.46 -1.65
C ALA A 316 -29.61 7.19 -1.38
N GLY A 317 -29.59 6.29 -2.36
CA GLY A 317 -28.78 5.06 -2.36
C GLY A 317 -29.03 4.16 -1.14
N PHE A 318 -27.97 3.53 -0.66
CA PHE A 318 -28.01 2.66 0.51
C PHE A 318 -28.41 3.41 1.80
N ALA A 319 -27.96 4.66 1.96
CA ALA A 319 -28.32 5.49 3.11
C ALA A 319 -29.86 5.66 3.21
N ARG A 320 -30.56 5.85 2.07
CA ARG A 320 -32.03 5.92 2.05
C ARG A 320 -32.70 4.60 2.49
N GLN A 321 -32.10 3.47 2.18
CA GLN A 321 -32.58 2.16 2.62
C GLN A 321 -32.45 2.04 4.14
N LEU A 322 -31.28 2.41 4.69
CA LEU A 322 -31.08 2.49 6.13
C LEU A 322 -32.04 3.46 6.82
N ALA A 323 -32.33 4.62 6.24
CA ALA A 323 -33.27 5.58 6.84
C ALA A 323 -34.70 5.06 6.93
N ARG A 324 -35.13 4.24 5.95
CA ARG A 324 -36.45 3.60 5.97
C ARG A 324 -36.52 2.50 7.01
N ARG A 325 -35.45 1.71 7.17
CA ARG A 325 -35.40 0.57 8.08
C ARG A 325 -35.12 0.98 9.53
N TYR A 326 -34.26 1.97 9.72
CA TYR A 326 -33.75 2.45 11.01
C TYR A 326 -34.04 3.95 11.15
N SER A 327 -35.33 4.30 11.26
CA SER A 327 -35.77 5.70 11.29
C SER A 327 -35.18 6.50 12.46
N GLU A 328 -34.97 5.86 13.61
CA GLU A 328 -34.33 6.48 14.77
C GLU A 328 -32.87 6.87 14.48
N ALA A 329 -32.14 6.03 13.74
CA ALA A 329 -30.76 6.30 13.36
C ALA A 329 -30.65 7.56 12.48
N GLN A 330 -31.61 7.76 11.56
CA GLN A 330 -31.70 8.97 10.75
C GLN A 330 -32.04 10.21 11.59
N ILE A 331 -32.92 10.10 12.58
CA ILE A 331 -33.27 11.22 13.47
C ILE A 331 -32.03 11.62 14.28
N ASP A 332 -31.33 10.64 14.83
CA ASP A 332 -30.13 10.84 15.62
C ASP A 332 -28.99 11.46 14.79
N PHE A 333 -28.73 10.92 13.60
CA PHE A 333 -27.75 11.49 12.66
C PHE A 333 -28.07 12.94 12.31
N ARG A 334 -29.35 13.30 12.10
CA ARG A 334 -29.74 14.69 11.82
C ARG A 334 -29.45 15.61 13.01
N ARG A 335 -29.68 15.17 14.24
CA ARG A 335 -29.34 15.93 15.46
C ARG A 335 -27.84 16.12 15.57
N TRP A 336 -27.08 15.06 15.30
CA TRP A 336 -25.62 15.12 15.29
C TRP A 336 -25.10 16.13 14.25
N CYS A 337 -25.65 16.15 13.03
CA CYS A 337 -25.31 17.15 12.02
C CYS A 337 -25.67 18.59 12.46
N ALA A 338 -26.85 18.76 13.07
CA ALA A 338 -27.31 20.07 13.53
C ALA A 338 -26.48 20.64 14.70
N SER A 339 -25.73 19.79 15.42
CA SER A 339 -24.83 20.23 16.50
C SER A 339 -23.63 21.06 16.00
N GLY A 340 -23.33 21.01 14.70
CA GLY A 340 -22.30 21.84 14.05
C GLY A 340 -20.84 21.49 14.38
N GLN A 341 -20.58 20.63 15.37
CA GLN A 341 -19.21 20.34 15.82
C GLN A 341 -18.53 19.18 15.08
N ASN A 342 -19.27 18.28 14.43
CA ASN A 342 -18.72 16.99 13.99
C ASN A 342 -19.14 16.52 12.59
N HIS A 343 -19.92 17.28 11.82
CA HIS A 343 -20.31 16.88 10.46
C HIS A 343 -19.29 17.39 9.42
N SER A 344 -18.09 16.81 9.44
CA SER A 344 -17.01 17.13 8.52
C SER A 344 -16.35 15.87 7.97
N LEU A 345 -15.65 15.99 6.84
CA LEU A 345 -14.97 14.86 6.20
C LEU A 345 -14.04 14.13 7.18
N GLY A 346 -14.13 12.81 7.17
CA GLY A 346 -13.33 11.91 8.02
C GLY A 346 -13.89 11.72 9.42
N GLN A 347 -15.10 12.18 9.70
CA GLN A 347 -15.84 11.89 10.94
C GLN A 347 -16.78 10.71 10.73
N THR A 348 -16.96 9.90 11.78
CA THR A 348 -17.87 8.75 11.78
C THR A 348 -18.87 8.89 12.91
N HIS A 349 -20.16 8.84 12.56
CA HIS A 349 -21.25 8.82 13.52
C HIS A 349 -21.72 7.37 13.73
N PHE A 350 -21.83 6.94 14.98
CA PHE A 350 -22.36 5.62 15.34
C PHE A 350 -23.73 5.75 15.99
N PHE A 351 -24.68 4.91 15.56
CA PHE A 351 -25.97 4.74 16.20
C PHE A 351 -26.23 3.26 16.49
N GLY A 352 -26.79 2.93 17.64
CA GLY A 352 -27.17 1.56 18.02
C GLY A 352 -26.34 0.98 19.17
N ASP A 353 -26.51 -0.32 19.40
CA ASP A 353 -25.90 -1.04 20.52
C ASP A 353 -24.58 -1.71 20.07
N PRO A 354 -23.43 -1.36 20.67
CA PRO A 354 -22.14 -2.00 20.39
C PRO A 354 -22.15 -3.53 20.53
N LEU A 355 -23.00 -4.09 21.38
CA LEU A 355 -23.06 -5.54 21.64
C LEU A 355 -23.97 -6.30 20.66
N HIS A 356 -24.70 -5.59 19.80
CA HIS A 356 -25.65 -6.20 18.88
C HIS A 356 -25.53 -5.63 17.46
N LEU A 357 -25.94 -4.38 17.27
CA LEU A 357 -25.98 -3.75 15.96
C LEU A 357 -25.67 -2.27 16.08
N GLN A 358 -24.66 -1.83 15.33
CA GLN A 358 -24.37 -0.41 15.13
C GLN A 358 -24.45 -0.04 13.65
N ILE A 359 -24.85 1.20 13.38
CA ILE A 359 -24.80 1.83 12.07
C ILE A 359 -23.71 2.90 12.10
N ALA A 360 -22.67 2.71 11.31
CA ALA A 360 -21.56 3.65 11.16
C ALA A 360 -21.74 4.52 9.92
N SER A 361 -22.12 5.78 10.13
CA SER A 361 -22.29 6.78 9.07
C SER A 361 -20.98 7.53 8.87
N MET A 362 -20.23 7.17 7.83
CA MET A 362 -18.90 7.69 7.54
C MET A 362 -18.98 8.90 6.61
N VAL A 363 -18.58 10.08 7.09
CA VAL A 363 -18.59 11.32 6.31
C VAL A 363 -17.38 11.33 5.38
N ALA A 364 -17.52 10.69 4.21
CA ALA A 364 -16.42 10.49 3.26
C ALA A 364 -16.75 10.91 1.82
N GLN A 365 -17.83 11.68 1.63
CA GLN A 365 -18.23 12.21 0.33
C GLN A 365 -18.35 13.74 0.38
N ARG A 366 -17.80 14.44 -0.61
CA ARG A 366 -17.92 15.89 -0.81
C ARG A 366 -19.21 16.27 -1.53
N GLY A 367 -20.13 16.91 -0.82
CA GLY A 367 -21.39 17.38 -1.37
C GLY A 367 -22.21 16.25 -2.04
N PHE A 368 -23.10 16.62 -2.94
CA PHE A 368 -23.92 15.69 -3.73
C PHE A 368 -24.26 16.26 -5.11
N GLY A 369 -24.77 15.43 -6.01
CA GLY A 369 -25.13 15.82 -7.38
C GLY A 369 -24.03 15.59 -8.42
N PRO A 370 -24.25 15.96 -9.68
CA PRO A 370 -23.31 15.71 -10.77
C PRO A 370 -21.92 16.33 -10.52
N SER A 371 -20.87 15.65 -10.94
CA SER A 371 -19.47 16.11 -10.84
C SER A 371 -18.64 15.46 -11.96
N LYS A 372 -17.59 16.14 -12.41
CA LYS A 372 -16.59 15.57 -13.34
C LYS A 372 -15.54 14.72 -12.62
N LEU A 373 -15.31 14.98 -11.34
CA LEU A 373 -14.40 14.22 -10.48
C LEU A 373 -15.19 13.39 -9.48
N PRO A 374 -14.64 12.25 -9.00
CA PRO A 374 -15.20 11.53 -7.87
C PRO A 374 -15.46 12.47 -6.69
N ARG A 375 -16.59 12.28 -6.01
CA ARG A 375 -16.92 12.99 -4.78
C ARG A 375 -16.47 12.24 -3.54
N VAL A 376 -16.11 10.96 -3.64
CA VAL A 376 -15.51 10.24 -2.52
C VAL A 376 -14.16 10.88 -2.18
N SER A 377 -13.91 11.10 -0.90
CA SER A 377 -12.61 11.54 -0.40
C SER A 377 -11.92 10.33 0.21
N TYR A 378 -10.97 9.73 -0.52
CA TYR A 378 -10.26 8.54 -0.03
C TYR A 378 -9.54 8.76 1.31
N PRO A 379 -8.90 9.92 1.58
CA PRO A 379 -8.31 10.17 2.91
C PRO A 379 -9.36 10.20 4.03
N ALA A 380 -10.55 10.75 3.73
CA ALA A 380 -11.66 10.79 4.68
C ALA A 380 -12.22 9.38 4.93
N LEU A 381 -12.36 8.59 3.87
CA LEU A 381 -12.78 7.20 3.95
C LEU A 381 -11.81 6.36 4.78
N GLU A 382 -10.50 6.50 4.55
CA GLU A 382 -9.47 5.81 5.33
C GLU A 382 -9.57 6.16 6.81
N LYS A 383 -9.68 7.45 7.15
CA LYS A 383 -9.84 7.91 8.54
C LYS A 383 -11.11 7.33 9.17
N CYS A 384 -12.24 7.39 8.46
CA CYS A 384 -13.51 6.83 8.93
C CYS A 384 -13.42 5.32 9.18
N LEU A 385 -12.80 4.56 8.28
CA LEU A 385 -12.59 3.13 8.42
C LEU A 385 -11.65 2.78 9.57
N GLY A 386 -10.65 3.63 9.85
CA GLY A 386 -9.84 3.54 11.07
C GLY A 386 -10.68 3.65 12.34
N THR A 387 -11.63 4.59 12.38
CA THR A 387 -12.58 4.70 13.52
C THR A 387 -13.53 3.50 13.60
N VAL A 388 -14.02 3.00 12.46
CA VAL A 388 -14.85 1.79 12.41
C VAL A 388 -14.08 0.57 12.89
N ARG A 389 -12.79 0.43 12.54
CA ARG A 389 -11.90 -0.63 13.05
C ARG A 389 -11.86 -0.60 14.57
N ASP A 390 -11.59 0.57 15.16
CA ASP A 390 -11.42 0.68 16.61
C ASP A 390 -12.72 0.29 17.35
N SER A 391 -13.89 0.71 16.81
CA SER A 391 -15.20 0.28 17.32
C SER A 391 -15.42 -1.23 17.16
N ALA A 392 -15.08 -1.79 16.00
CA ALA A 392 -15.25 -3.21 15.70
C ALA A 392 -14.38 -4.09 16.61
N VAL A 393 -13.11 -3.73 16.79
CA VAL A 393 -12.17 -4.43 17.68
C VAL A 393 -12.65 -4.36 19.13
N SER A 394 -13.09 -3.18 19.59
CA SER A 394 -13.59 -3.01 20.97
C SER A 394 -14.85 -3.82 21.24
N ALA A 395 -15.72 -4.01 20.25
CA ALA A 395 -16.99 -4.73 20.38
C ALA A 395 -16.88 -6.22 20.02
N GLY A 396 -15.75 -6.68 19.47
CA GLY A 396 -15.66 -8.00 18.83
C GLY A 396 -16.63 -8.15 17.65
N ALA A 397 -16.93 -7.05 16.96
CA ALA A 397 -17.95 -7.00 15.92
C ALA A 397 -17.38 -7.29 14.52
N SER A 398 -18.21 -7.90 13.68
CA SER A 398 -17.98 -7.93 12.24
C SER A 398 -18.42 -6.61 11.59
N VAL A 399 -17.83 -6.27 10.44
CA VAL A 399 -18.22 -5.08 9.68
C VAL A 399 -18.83 -5.53 8.36
N GLN A 400 -20.04 -5.06 8.06
CA GLN A 400 -20.69 -5.29 6.79
C GLN A 400 -21.06 -3.99 6.07
N MET A 401 -21.02 -4.02 4.74
CA MET A 401 -21.27 -2.85 3.92
C MET A 401 -21.68 -3.22 2.49
N PRO A 402 -22.34 -2.33 1.73
CA PRO A 402 -22.42 -2.47 0.28
C PRO A 402 -21.07 -2.07 -0.36
N ARG A 403 -21.01 -1.97 -1.70
CA ARG A 403 -19.91 -1.28 -2.39
C ARG A 403 -19.90 0.24 -2.12
N ILE A 404 -19.40 0.62 -0.95
CA ILE A 404 -19.36 2.02 -0.48
C ILE A 404 -18.48 2.91 -1.38
N GLY A 405 -18.76 4.21 -1.41
CA GLY A 405 -17.94 5.20 -2.13
C GLY A 405 -17.96 5.14 -3.66
N CYS A 406 -18.53 4.09 -4.28
CA CYS A 406 -18.44 3.85 -5.72
C CYS A 406 -19.73 4.13 -6.51
N GLY A 407 -20.86 4.31 -5.83
CA GLY A 407 -22.14 4.67 -6.44
C GLY A 407 -22.21 6.16 -6.80
N GLN A 408 -23.06 6.90 -6.10
CA GLN A 408 -23.25 8.34 -6.32
C GLN A 408 -22.00 9.19 -6.07
N ALA A 409 -21.03 8.65 -5.34
CA ALA A 409 -19.75 9.31 -5.08
C ALA A 409 -18.70 9.08 -6.19
N GLY A 410 -18.93 8.16 -7.13
CA GLY A 410 -18.07 7.97 -8.31
C GLY A 410 -16.65 7.45 -8.04
N GLY A 411 -16.39 6.87 -6.87
CA GLY A 411 -15.10 6.26 -6.53
C GLY A 411 -14.80 4.99 -7.32
N ASN A 412 -13.51 4.63 -7.36
CA ASN A 412 -13.02 3.37 -7.91
C ASN A 412 -13.06 2.29 -6.81
N TRP A 413 -13.68 1.13 -7.12
CA TRP A 413 -13.89 0.08 -6.12
C TRP A 413 -12.59 -0.63 -5.74
N GLU A 414 -11.66 -0.81 -6.67
CA GLU A 414 -10.36 -1.42 -6.40
C GLU A 414 -9.65 -0.61 -5.30
N ILE A 415 -9.64 0.73 -5.42
CA ILE A 415 -9.10 1.62 -4.38
C ILE A 415 -9.83 1.47 -3.05
N VAL A 416 -11.16 1.57 -3.08
CA VAL A 416 -11.98 1.46 -1.85
C VAL A 416 -11.76 0.11 -1.16
N SER A 417 -11.72 -0.99 -1.92
CA SER A 417 -11.56 -2.33 -1.39
C SER A 417 -10.19 -2.55 -0.75
N GLU A 418 -9.12 -1.96 -1.30
CA GLU A 418 -7.79 -2.04 -0.71
C GLU A 418 -7.70 -1.20 0.58
N VAL A 419 -8.35 -0.03 0.63
CA VAL A 419 -8.45 0.76 1.87
C VAL A 419 -9.20 -0.03 2.96
N ILE A 420 -10.30 -0.70 2.60
CA ILE A 420 -11.07 -1.57 3.51
C ILE A 420 -10.21 -2.74 4.01
N ASP A 421 -9.51 -3.43 3.10
CA ASP A 421 -8.65 -4.57 3.44
C ASP A 421 -7.56 -4.15 4.44
N ASN A 422 -6.90 -3.02 4.18
CA ASN A 422 -5.84 -2.50 5.04
C ASN A 422 -6.32 -1.99 6.39
N GLN A 423 -7.46 -1.28 6.44
CA GLN A 423 -7.96 -0.70 7.68
C GLN A 423 -8.72 -1.72 8.54
N LEU A 424 -9.32 -2.74 7.96
CA LEU A 424 -10.17 -3.70 8.68
C LEU A 424 -9.63 -5.13 8.61
N ALA A 425 -9.63 -5.73 7.41
CA ALA A 425 -9.45 -7.17 7.24
C ALA A 425 -8.07 -7.65 7.73
N ARG A 426 -6.99 -6.99 7.28
CA ARG A 426 -5.60 -7.25 7.74
C ARG A 426 -5.36 -6.93 9.21
N LYS A 427 -6.25 -6.17 9.84
CA LYS A 427 -6.22 -5.86 11.27
C LYS A 427 -7.09 -6.83 12.09
N GLY A 428 -7.54 -7.93 11.49
CA GLY A 428 -8.26 -9.01 12.17
C GLY A 428 -9.77 -8.82 12.24
N VAL A 429 -10.33 -7.75 11.65
CA VAL A 429 -11.78 -7.52 11.62
C VAL A 429 -12.39 -8.37 10.50
N GLN A 430 -13.46 -9.12 10.81
CA GLN A 430 -14.23 -9.82 9.78
C GLN A 430 -15.00 -8.80 8.92
N VAL A 431 -14.76 -8.80 7.61
CA VAL A 431 -15.40 -7.87 6.67
C VAL A 431 -16.26 -8.60 5.65
N ILE A 432 -17.49 -8.13 5.49
CA ILE A 432 -18.46 -8.67 4.52
C ILE A 432 -18.95 -7.55 3.60
N VAL A 433 -18.72 -7.69 2.29
CA VAL A 433 -19.27 -6.79 1.27
C VAL A 433 -20.44 -7.47 0.58
N TYR A 434 -21.60 -6.82 0.59
CA TYR A 434 -22.79 -7.31 -0.11
C TYR A 434 -22.96 -6.66 -1.48
N ASP A 435 -23.09 -7.51 -2.50
CA ASP A 435 -23.61 -7.16 -3.80
C ASP A 435 -25.12 -7.47 -3.86
N LEU A 436 -25.90 -6.60 -4.51
CA LEU A 436 -27.33 -6.86 -4.70
C LEU A 436 -27.52 -8.11 -5.59
N PRO A 437 -28.56 -8.93 -5.32
CA PRO A 437 -28.78 -10.21 -5.99
C PRO A 437 -29.02 -10.13 -7.50
#